data_AF-F8LDB8-F1
#
_entry.id   AF-F8LDB8-F1
#
_cell.length_a   1.000
_cell.length_b   1.000
_cell.length_c   1.000
_cell.angle_alpha   90.00
_cell.angle_beta   90.00
_cell.angle_gamma   90.00
#
_symmetry.space_group_name_H-M   'P 1'
#
loop_
_entity.id
_entity.type
_entity.pdbx_description
1 polymer ?
#
loop_
_entity_poly.entity_id
_entity_poly.type
_entity_poly.pdbx_seq_one_letter_code
_entity_poly.pdbx_strand_id
1 'polypeptide(L)'
;MLPKPRFLKSLEEIFIHSWWVILFSLLCYTWLEHENRQQRVAFHELTQQLMELKNHQIEASKQRIYLLNQINSQSDPAWVELTLIKILGLIPENQKKIYFSHENE
;
A
#
# COMPACT_ATOMS: atom_id res chain seq x y z
N MET A 1 30.92 -56.79 1.49
CA MET A 1 30.94 -56.05 2.77
C MET A 1 31.83 -54.82 2.57
N LEU A 2 31.23 -53.66 2.26
CA LEU A 2 31.99 -52.43 2.01
C LEU A 2 32.38 -51.77 3.35
N PRO A 3 33.64 -51.34 3.54
CA PRO A 3 34.08 -50.71 4.77
C PRO A 3 33.38 -49.36 4.95
N LYS A 4 32.57 -49.26 6.01
CA LYS A 4 31.88 -48.02 6.40
C LYS A 4 32.96 -46.96 6.74
N PRO A 5 32.94 -45.78 6.10
CA PRO A 5 34.02 -44.79 6.25
C PRO A 5 34.15 -44.34 7.71
N ARG A 6 35.38 -44.34 8.24
CA ARG A 6 35.72 -43.96 9.62
C ARG A 6 35.11 -42.61 10.05
N PHE A 7 34.92 -41.70 9.11
CA PHE A 7 34.32 -40.38 9.34
C PHE A 7 32.90 -40.42 9.91
N LEU A 8 32.10 -41.44 9.58
CA LEU A 8 30.72 -41.54 10.09
C LEU A 8 30.70 -41.81 11.61
N LYS A 9 31.69 -42.54 12.15
CA LYS A 9 31.78 -42.81 13.59
C LYS A 9 32.16 -41.56 14.39
N SER A 10 33.12 -40.79 13.89
CA SER A 10 33.53 -39.53 14.52
C SER A 10 32.41 -38.48 14.49
N LEU A 11 31.61 -38.45 13.42
CA LEU A 11 30.42 -37.61 13.36
C LEU A 11 29.36 -38.06 14.37
N GLU A 12 29.10 -39.36 14.51
CA GLU A 12 28.14 -39.90 15.49
C GLU A 12 28.49 -39.49 16.92
N GLU A 13 29.77 -39.58 17.32
CA GLU A 13 30.23 -39.18 18.65
C GLU A 13 30.10 -37.66 18.88
N ILE A 14 30.43 -36.83 17.87
CA ILE A 14 30.26 -35.38 17.94
C ILE A 14 28.77 -35.01 17.98
N PHE A 15 27.92 -35.69 17.21
CA PHE A 15 26.48 -35.47 17.22
C PHE A 15 25.85 -35.86 18.55
N ILE A 16 26.26 -36.96 19.18
CA ILE A 16 25.73 -37.39 20.48
C ILE A 16 26.18 -36.43 21.59
N HIS A 17 27.42 -35.96 21.57
CA HIS A 17 27.95 -35.06 22.60
C HIS A 17 27.49 -33.61 22.42
N SER A 18 27.29 -33.17 21.18
CA SER A 18 26.88 -31.81 20.81
C SER A 18 25.38 -31.68 20.53
N TRP A 19 24.60 -32.77 20.65
CA TRP A 19 23.16 -32.77 20.41
C TRP A 19 22.44 -31.70 21.25
N TRP A 20 22.84 -31.57 22.52
CA TRP A 20 22.28 -30.57 23.43
C TRP A 20 22.55 -29.13 23.00
N VAL A 21 23.71 -28.85 22.42
CA VAL A 21 24.05 -27.51 21.90
C VAL A 21 23.22 -27.19 20.67
N ILE A 22 23.03 -28.17 19.78
CA ILE A 22 22.18 -28.02 18.60
C ILE A 22 20.73 -27.77 19.03
N LEU A 23 20.20 -28.53 19.98
CA LEU A 23 18.83 -28.39 20.48
C LEU A 23 18.62 -27.03 21.17
N PHE A 24 19.58 -26.61 21.99
CA PHE A 24 19.56 -25.30 22.65
C PHE A 24 19.63 -24.15 21.63
N SER A 25 20.50 -24.26 20.63
CA SER A 25 20.61 -23.27 19.55
C SER A 25 19.32 -23.18 18.73
N LEU A 26 18.70 -24.31 18.40
CA LEU A 26 17.42 -24.36 17.70
C LEU A 26 16.31 -23.72 18.53
N LEU A 27 16.24 -24.03 19.83
CA LEU A 27 15.30 -23.41 20.76
C LEU A 27 15.47 -21.88 20.81
N CYS A 28 16.70 -21.38 20.97
CA CYS A 28 16.99 -19.95 20.91
C CYS A 28 16.54 -19.33 19.58
N TYR A 29 16.77 -20.01 18.46
CA TYR A 29 16.37 -19.53 17.14
C TYR A 29 14.85 -19.46 16.99
N THR A 30 14.14 -20.52 17.39
CA THR A 30 12.67 -20.54 17.34
C THR A 30 12.03 -19.50 18.25
N TRP A 31 12.61 -19.26 19.43
CA TRP A 31 12.15 -18.23 20.36
C TRP A 31 12.29 -16.83 19.75
N LEU A 32 13.47 -16.53 19.19
CA LEU A 32 13.73 -15.26 18.53
C LEU A 32 12.82 -15.07 17.30
N GLU A 33 12.59 -16.12 16.52
CA GLU A 33 11.70 -16.05 15.37
C GLU A 33 10.24 -15.82 15.79
N HIS A 34 9.82 -16.42 16.91
CA HIS A 34 8.48 -16.23 17.46
C HIS A 34 8.26 -14.77 17.90
N GLU A 35 9.22 -14.18 18.63
CA GLU A 35 9.16 -12.78 19.05
C GLU A 35 9.11 -11.82 17.86
N ASN A 36 9.93 -12.08 16.83
CA ASN A 36 9.93 -11.30 15.60
C ASN A 36 8.60 -11.38 14.83
N ARG A 37 7.92 -12.53 14.85
CA ARG A 37 6.61 -12.68 14.18
C ARG A 37 5.54 -11.82 14.86
N GLN A 38 5.50 -11.78 16.19
CA GLN A 38 4.53 -10.95 16.90
C GLN A 38 4.73 -9.47 16.63
N GLN A 39 5.98 -8.99 16.63
CA GLN A 39 6.28 -7.60 16.29
C GLN A 39 5.87 -7.28 14.85
N ARG A 40 6.13 -8.16 13.89
CA ARG A 40 5.73 -7.95 12.48
C ARG A 40 4.23 -7.79 12.31
N VAL A 41 3.41 -8.55 13.04
CA VAL A 41 1.93 -8.42 12.97
C VAL A 41 1.49 -7.05 13.50
N ALA A 42 1.97 -6.65 14.68
CA ALA A 42 1.64 -5.34 15.25
C ALA A 42 2.11 -4.17 14.36
N PHE A 43 3.32 -4.26 13.80
CA PHE A 43 3.82 -3.27 12.83
C PHE A 43 2.98 -3.21 11.56
N HIS A 44 2.50 -4.36 11.07
CA HIS A 44 1.67 -4.40 9.88
C HIS A 44 0.33 -3.70 10.10
N GLU A 45 -0.33 -3.96 11.23
CA GLU A 45 -1.60 -3.32 11.59
C GLU A 45 -1.44 -1.80 11.73
N LEU A 46 -0.41 -1.34 12.46
CA LEU A 46 -0.09 0.08 12.59
C LEU A 46 0.19 0.75 11.24
N THR A 47 0.89 0.05 10.34
CA THR A 47 1.20 0.56 9.00
C THR A 47 -0.05 0.69 8.14
N GLN A 48 -0.99 -0.26 8.24
CA GLN A 48 -2.27 -0.18 7.52
C GLN A 48 -3.10 1.01 7.99
N GLN A 49 -3.22 1.21 9.30
CA GLN A 49 -3.94 2.36 9.86
C GLN A 49 -3.31 3.69 9.43
N LEU A 50 -1.97 3.77 9.44
CA LEU A 50 -1.25 4.96 8.97
C LEU A 50 -1.49 5.23 7.48
N MET A 51 -1.52 4.18 6.67
CA MET A 51 -1.76 4.30 5.22
C MET A 51 -3.18 4.81 4.94
N GLU A 52 -4.18 4.29 5.65
CA GLU A 52 -5.57 4.74 5.55
C GLU A 52 -5.72 6.21 5.96
N LEU A 53 -5.18 6.58 7.12
CA LEU A 53 -5.17 7.97 7.59
C LEU A 53 -4.48 8.92 6.60
N LYS A 54 -3.36 8.49 6.02
CA LYS A 54 -2.63 9.27 5.02
C LYS A 54 -3.44 9.44 3.74
N ASN A 55 -4.16 8.40 3.30
CA ASN A 55 -5.03 8.49 2.13
C ASN A 55 -6.17 9.48 2.38
N HIS A 56 -6.83 9.43 3.54
CA HIS A 56 -7.86 10.40 3.90
C HIS A 56 -7.33 11.83 3.96
N GLN A 57 -6.13 12.03 4.50
CA GLN A 57 -5.49 13.35 4.50
C GLN A 57 -5.23 13.85 3.07
N ILE A 58 -4.75 12.97 2.17
CA ILE A 58 -4.52 13.32 0.77
C ILE A 58 -5.84 13.66 0.07
N GLU A 59 -6.90 12.90 0.28
CA GLU A 59 -8.21 13.19 -0.29
C GLU A 59 -8.78 14.53 0.21
N ALA A 60 -8.75 14.77 1.52
CA ALA A 60 -9.21 16.03 2.10
C ALA A 60 -8.39 17.23 1.59
N SER A 61 -7.06 17.07 1.44
CA SER A 61 -6.22 18.13 0.88
C SER A 61 -6.51 18.39 -0.60
N LYS A 62 -6.76 17.36 -1.41
CA LYS A 62 -7.19 17.49 -2.81
C LYS A 62 -8.52 18.24 -2.89
N GLN A 63 -9.49 17.88 -2.06
CA GLN A 63 -10.78 18.58 -1.98
C GLN A 63 -10.60 20.04 -1.59
N ARG A 64 -9.76 20.32 -0.58
CA ARG A 64 -9.44 21.70 -0.18
C ARG A 64 -8.83 22.51 -1.32
N ILE A 65 -7.85 21.95 -2.04
CA ILE A 65 -7.22 22.59 -3.19
C ILE A 65 -8.25 22.82 -4.30
N TYR A 66 -9.10 21.84 -4.58
CA TYR A 66 -10.17 21.96 -5.55
C TYR A 66 -11.13 23.11 -5.21
N LEU A 67 -11.62 23.16 -3.97
CA LEU A 67 -12.52 24.22 -3.51
C LEU A 67 -11.83 25.59 -3.51
N LEU A 68 -10.57 25.68 -3.10
CA LEU A 68 -9.79 26.92 -3.19
C LEU A 68 -9.63 27.38 -4.63
N ASN A 69 -9.38 26.47 -5.57
CA ASN A 69 -9.33 26.80 -6.98
C ASN A 69 -10.70 27.30 -7.47
N GLN A 70 -11.80 26.67 -7.06
CA GLN A 70 -13.13 27.18 -7.39
C GLN A 70 -13.34 28.61 -6.88
N ILE A 71 -13.03 28.87 -5.61
CA ILE A 71 -13.17 30.21 -5.00
C ILE A 71 -12.30 31.23 -5.72
N ASN A 72 -11.04 30.89 -6.01
CA ASN A 72 -10.11 31.79 -6.70
C ASN A 72 -10.55 32.06 -8.15
N SER A 73 -11.22 31.11 -8.79
CA SER A 73 -11.74 31.26 -10.14
C SER A 73 -13.14 31.89 -10.21
N GLN A 74 -13.85 32.11 -9.09
CA GLN A 74 -15.13 32.83 -9.10
C GLN A 74 -15.02 34.29 -9.58
N SER A 75 -13.82 34.86 -9.50
CA SER A 75 -13.52 36.20 -10.03
C SER A 75 -13.33 36.21 -11.55
N ASP A 76 -13.25 35.05 -12.21
CA ASP A 76 -13.05 34.91 -13.65
C ASP A 76 -14.38 34.63 -14.37
N PRO A 77 -14.84 35.52 -15.28
CA PRO A 77 -16.08 35.33 -16.01
C PRO A 77 -16.10 34.01 -16.84
N ALA A 78 -14.95 33.55 -17.35
CA ALA A 78 -14.88 32.29 -18.10
C ALA A 78 -15.15 31.06 -17.22
N TRP A 79 -14.76 31.12 -15.94
CA TRP A 79 -15.02 30.05 -14.98
C TRP A 79 -16.49 29.99 -14.56
N VAL A 80 -17.15 31.15 -14.46
CA VAL A 80 -18.59 31.25 -14.20
C VAL A 80 -19.38 30.62 -15.34
N GLU A 81 -19.05 30.93 -16.59
CA GLU A 81 -19.67 30.33 -17.78
C GLU A 81 -19.48 28.80 -17.82
N LEU A 82 -18.27 28.30 -17.56
CA LEU A 82 -17.99 26.86 -17.49
C LEU A 82 -18.78 26.16 -16.39
N THR A 83 -18.95 26.82 -15.23
CA THR A 83 -19.70 26.30 -14.10
C THR A 83 -21.20 26.26 -14.39
N LEU A 84 -21.73 27.30 -15.05
CA LEU A 84 -23.11 27.36 -15.56
C LEU A 84 -23.40 26.22 -16.54
N ILE A 85 -22.51 25.98 -17.50
CA ILE A 85 -22.67 24.90 -18.48
C ILE A 85 -22.59 23.52 -17.79
N LYS A 86 -21.63 23.31 -16.87
CA LYS A 86 -21.43 22.01 -16.20
C LYS A 86 -22.49 21.66 -15.16
N ILE A 87 -22.88 22.61 -14.31
CA ILE A 87 -23.75 22.36 -13.16
C ILE A 87 -25.21 22.63 -13.51
N LEU A 88 -25.49 23.74 -14.19
CA LEU A 88 -26.86 24.17 -14.49
C LEU A 88 -27.31 23.73 -15.89
N GLY A 89 -26.40 23.24 -16.74
CA GLY A 89 -26.72 22.87 -18.13
C GLY A 89 -27.11 24.07 -19.00
N LEU A 90 -26.89 25.29 -18.51
CA LEU A 90 -27.26 26.54 -19.17
C LEU A 90 -26.15 26.93 -20.14
N ILE A 91 -26.53 27.16 -21.39
CA ILE A 91 -25.61 27.60 -22.45
C ILE A 91 -25.77 29.11 -22.57
N PRO A 92 -24.69 29.90 -22.54
CA PRO A 92 -24.77 31.34 -22.71
C PRO A 92 -25.35 31.69 -24.09
N GLU A 93 -26.06 32.81 -24.19
CA GLU A 93 -26.94 33.11 -25.35
C GLU A 93 -26.23 33.11 -26.72
N ASN A 94 -24.91 33.33 -26.74
CA ASN A 94 -24.10 33.36 -27.96
C ASN A 94 -23.44 32.00 -28.33
N GLN A 95 -23.70 30.92 -27.58
CA GLN A 95 -23.10 29.61 -27.83
C GLN A 95 -24.19 28.57 -28.15
N LYS A 96 -23.90 27.62 -29.04
CA LYS A 96 -24.84 26.55 -29.44
C LYS A 96 -24.21 25.20 -29.13
N LYS A 97 -24.90 24.36 -28.35
CA LYS A 97 -24.46 22.99 -28.05
C LYS A 97 -24.60 22.12 -29.29
N ILE A 98 -23.49 21.67 -29.84
CA ILE A 98 -23.43 20.76 -30.99
C ILE A 98 -23.28 19.33 -30.45
N TYR A 99 -24.24 18.46 -30.75
CA TYR A 99 -24.09 17.01 -30.56
C TYR A 99 -23.54 16.42 -31.85
N PHE A 100 -22.37 15.80 -31.76
CA PHE A 100 -21.86 14.95 -32.84
C PHE A 100 -22.41 13.55 -32.60
N SER A 101 -23.44 13.15 -33.36
CA SER A 101 -23.79 11.73 -33.46
C SER A 101 -22.74 11.07 -34.33
N HIS A 102 -21.99 10.13 -33.75
CA HIS A 102 -21.19 9.20 -34.55
C HIS A 102 -22.16 8.29 -35.30
N GLU A 103 -22.54 8.71 -36.50
CA GLU A 103 -23.11 7.82 -37.49
C GLU A 103 -21.94 7.00 -38.03
N ASN A 104 -21.90 5.73 -37.63
CA ASN A 104 -20.94 4.76 -38.14
C ASN A 104 -21.19 4.58 -39.64
N GLU A 105 -20.23 4.98 -40.47
CA GLU A 105 -20.01 4.41 -41.80
C GLU A 105 -18.71 3.59 -41.77
#